data_AF-A0A654LWX8-F1
#
_entry.id   AF-A0A654LWX8-F1
#
_cell.length_a   1.000
_cell.length_b   1.000
_cell.length_c   1.000
_cell.angle_alpha   90.00
_cell.angle_beta   90.00
_cell.angle_gamma   90.00
#
_symmetry.space_group_name_H-M   'P 1'
#
loop_
_entity.id
_entity.type
_entity.pdbx_description
1 polymer ?
#
loop_
_entity_poly.entity_id
_entity_poly.type
_entity_poly.pdbx_seq_one_letter_code
_entity_poly.pdbx_strand_id
1 'polypeptide(L)'
;MRSVGRAISVFVGALIASWLLGQSLPPVVIASLCAISLVTASATISSRWYISPAFTTFLVFWSVLYGDPTSANIEYHFDERVLGTLLGVSLAYFFGILIPNISSRIRQG
;
A
#
# COMPACT_ATOMS: atom_id res chain seq x y z
N MET A 1 9.04 -7.71 -12.02
CA MET A 1 8.51 -8.18 -10.72
C MET A 1 8.42 -7.11 -9.62
N ARG A 2 8.89 -5.87 -9.83
CA ARG A 2 8.84 -4.79 -8.81
C ARG A 2 7.44 -4.26 -8.50
N SER A 3 6.54 -4.26 -9.48
CA SER A 3 5.15 -3.80 -9.31
C SER A 3 4.30 -4.75 -8.47
N VAL A 4 4.53 -6.06 -8.59
CA VAL A 4 3.81 -7.10 -7.85
C VAL A 4 4.13 -7.03 -6.36
N GLY A 5 5.40 -6.85 -6.00
CA GLY A 5 5.80 -6.67 -4.59
C GLY A 5 5.10 -5.49 -3.93
N ARG A 6 4.99 -4.36 -4.65
CA ARG A 6 4.26 -3.18 -4.16
C ARG A 6 2.77 -3.47 -3.92
N ALA A 7 2.12 -4.20 -4.83
CA ALA A 7 0.70 -4.57 -4.66
C ALA A 7 0.50 -5.47 -3.43
N ILE A 8 1.34 -6.49 -3.27
CA ILE A 8 1.28 -7.41 -2.12
C ILE A 8 1.51 -6.63 -0.82
N SER A 9 2.51 -5.75 -0.76
CA SER A 9 2.80 -4.97 0.44
C SER A 9 1.67 -4.01 0.81
N VAL A 10 1.05 -3.32 -0.16
CA VAL A 10 -0.11 -2.47 0.11
C VAL A 10 -1.27 -3.31 0.66
N PHE A 11 -1.55 -4.46 0.05
CA PHE A 11 -2.62 -5.34 0.49
C PHE A 11 -2.42 -5.86 1.92
N VAL A 12 -1.20 -6.32 2.25
CA VAL A 12 -0.85 -6.76 3.61
C VAL A 12 -0.96 -5.62 4.62
N GLY A 13 -0.45 -4.44 4.29
CA GLY A 13 -0.54 -3.26 5.16
C GLY A 13 -1.99 -2.82 5.42
N ALA A 14 -2.81 -2.82 4.37
CA ALA A 14 -4.23 -2.49 4.47
C ALA A 14 -4.99 -3.53 5.30
N LEU A 15 -4.74 -4.83 5.09
CA LEU A 15 -5.38 -5.90 5.86
C LEU A 15 -5.07 -5.80 7.36
N ILE A 16 -3.79 -5.63 7.71
CA ILE A 16 -3.37 -5.52 9.11
C ILE A 16 -4.01 -4.28 9.76
N ALA A 17 -4.03 -3.14 9.05
CA ALA A 17 -4.63 -1.92 9.54
C ALA A 17 -6.14 -2.06 9.74
N SER A 18 -6.88 -2.54 8.73
CA SER A 18 -8.32 -2.74 8.79
C SER A 18 -8.72 -3.71 9.90
N TRP A 19 -7.94 -4.78 10.11
CA TRP A 19 -8.19 -5.73 11.19
C TRP A 19 -7.97 -5.11 12.56
N LEU A 20 -6.89 -4.34 12.75
CA LEU A 20 -6.63 -3.63 14.02
C LEU A 20 -7.62 -2.50 14.30
N LEU A 21 -8.10 -1.81 13.26
CA LEU A 21 -9.13 -0.77 13.35
C LEU A 21 -10.48 -1.31 13.81
N GLY A 22 -10.81 -2.56 13.44
CA GLY A 22 -12.01 -3.24 13.91
C GLY A 22 -11.96 -3.68 15.39
N GLN A 23 -10.82 -3.49 16.06
CA GLN A 23 -10.62 -3.85 17.46
C GLN A 23 -10.58 -2.58 18.32
N SER A 24 -11.18 -2.63 19.52
CA SER A 24 -11.14 -1.52 20.48
C SER A 24 -9.80 -1.45 21.22
N LEU A 25 -8.75 -0.98 20.53
CA LEU A 25 -7.40 -0.89 21.10
C LEU A 25 -7.24 0.33 22.03
N PRO A 26 -6.47 0.20 23.13
CA PRO A 26 -6.07 1.35 23.95
C PRO A 26 -5.19 2.33 23.17
N PRO A 27 -5.25 3.64 23.44
CA PRO A 27 -4.43 4.65 22.76
C PRO A 27 -2.92 4.38 22.83
N VAL A 28 -2.44 3.82 23.95
CA VAL A 28 -1.02 3.46 24.14
C VAL A 28 -0.58 2.38 23.17
N VAL A 29 -1.44 1.40 22.88
CA VAL A 29 -1.13 0.32 21.94
C VAL A 29 -1.09 0.86 20.52
N ILE A 30 -2.04 1.74 20.17
CA ILE A 30 -2.08 2.43 18.88
C ILE A 30 -0.79 3.24 18.65
N ALA A 31 -0.41 4.08 19.62
CA ALA A 31 0.80 4.88 19.56
C ALA A 31 2.06 4.01 19.40
N SER A 32 2.13 2.90 20.14
CA SER A 32 3.25 1.95 20.07
C SER A 32 3.33 1.29 18.68
N LEU A 33 2.21 0.83 18.13
CA LEU A 33 2.16 0.23 16.80
C LEU A 33 2.55 1.22 15.70
N CYS A 34 2.10 2.47 15.79
CA CYS A 34 2.51 3.53 14.87
C CYS A 34 4.01 3.82 14.97
N ALA A 35 4.57 3.91 16.19
CA ALA A 35 6.01 4.11 16.40
C ALA A 35 6.84 2.95 15.83
N ILE A 36 6.45 1.70 16.11
CA ILE A 36 7.11 0.51 15.57
C ILE A 36 7.05 0.52 14.04
N SER A 37 5.89 0.84 13.46
CA SER A 37 5.73 0.89 12.01
C SER A 37 6.64 1.94 11.37
N LEU A 38 6.76 3.12 11.98
CA LEU A 38 7.62 4.20 11.49
C LEU A 38 9.11 3.85 11.60
N VAL A 39 9.54 3.29 12.73
CA VAL A 39 10.93 2.84 12.94
C VAL A 39 11.28 1.73 11.94
N THR A 40 10.39 0.75 11.78
CA THR A 40 10.62 -0.37 10.86
C THR A 40 10.64 0.11 9.41
N ALA A 41 9.75 1.03 9.03
CA ALA A 41 9.75 1.66 7.71
C ALA A 41 11.07 2.39 7.43
N SER A 42 11.61 3.10 8.42
CA SER A 42 12.89 3.80 8.32
C SER A 42 14.07 2.82 8.18
N ALA A 43 14.04 1.72 8.94
CA ALA A 43 15.06 0.68 8.86
C ALA A 43 15.05 -0.09 7.53
N THR A 44 13.88 -0.22 6.89
CA THR A 44 13.72 -0.95 5.62
C THR A 44 13.84 -0.08 4.37
N ILE A 45 14.30 1.18 4.47
CA ILE A 45 14.43 2.08 3.32
C ILE A 45 15.36 1.53 2.21
N SER A 46 16.34 0.70 2.58
CA SER A 46 17.26 0.03 1.66
C SER A 46 16.77 -1.36 1.19
N SER A 47 15.63 -1.82 1.69
CA SER A 47 15.14 -3.17 1.43
C SER A 47 14.71 -3.33 -0.02
N ARG A 48 15.33 -4.30 -0.71
CA ARG A 48 14.97 -4.70 -2.07
C ARG A 48 13.57 -5.35 -2.17
N TRP A 49 12.95 -5.64 -1.03
CA TRP A 49 11.66 -6.34 -0.91
C TRP A 49 10.43 -5.42 -0.89
N TYR A 50 10.57 -4.10 -1.11
CA TYR A 50 9.45 -3.16 -1.26
C TYR A 50 8.43 -3.21 -0.11
N ILE A 51 8.89 -3.26 1.15
CA ILE A 51 8.02 -3.41 2.32
C ILE A 51 7.46 -2.04 2.79
N SER A 52 8.10 -0.92 2.43
CA SER A 52 7.61 0.44 2.74
C SER A 52 6.14 0.72 2.46
N PRO A 53 5.54 0.29 1.32
CA PRO A 53 4.14 0.51 1.03
C PRO A 53 3.21 -0.09 2.10
N ALA A 54 3.59 -1.21 2.73
CA ALA A 54 2.80 -1.80 3.80
C ALA A 54 2.72 -0.87 5.01
N PHE A 55 3.88 -0.36 5.45
CA PHE A 55 3.97 0.53 6.60
C PHE A 55 3.30 1.89 6.33
N THR A 56 3.46 2.45 5.14
CA THR A 56 2.82 3.72 4.80
C THR A 56 1.31 3.58 4.73
N THR A 57 0.80 2.49 4.16
CA THR A 57 -0.65 2.21 4.14
C THR A 57 -1.17 2.06 5.56
N PHE A 58 -0.49 1.29 6.41
CA PHE A 58 -0.87 1.14 7.81
C PHE A 58 -0.99 2.48 8.54
N LEU A 59 0.00 3.35 8.40
CA LEU A 59 -0.01 4.67 9.04
C LEU A 59 -1.12 5.57 8.49
N VAL A 60 -1.35 5.57 7.18
CA VAL A 60 -2.42 6.37 6.56
C VAL A 60 -3.80 5.95 7.05
N PHE A 61 -4.05 4.64 7.16
CA PHE A 61 -5.32 4.12 7.68
C PHE A 61 -5.55 4.59 9.10
N TRP A 62 -4.53 4.52 9.96
CA TRP A 62 -4.67 5.02 11.31
C TRP A 62 -4.87 6.54 11.33
N SER A 63 -4.16 7.31 10.52
CA SER A 63 -4.33 8.77 10.48
C SER A 63 -5.73 9.21 10.02
N VAL A 64 -6.34 8.49 9.09
CA VAL A 64 -7.64 8.87 8.50
C VAL A 64 -8.82 8.33 9.31
N LEU A 65 -8.73 7.13 9.87
CA LEU A 65 -9.85 6.46 10.54
C LEU A 65 -9.79 6.52 12.07
N TYR A 66 -8.73 7.09 12.66
CA TYR A 66 -8.66 7.30 14.10
C TYR A 66 -9.76 8.24 14.57
N GLY A 67 -10.67 7.72 15.41
CA GLY A 67 -11.81 8.46 15.96
C GLY A 67 -13.15 8.14 15.30
N ASP A 68 -13.17 7.59 14.09
CA ASP A 68 -14.40 7.12 13.43
C ASP A 68 -14.17 5.84 12.58
N PRO A 69 -13.79 4.71 13.22
CA PRO A 69 -13.52 3.45 12.54
C PRO A 69 -14.82 2.68 12.27
N THR A 70 -15.79 3.29 11.59
CA THR A 70 -16.98 2.55 11.13
C THR A 70 -16.58 1.56 10.02
N SER A 71 -17.26 0.41 9.98
CA SER A 71 -16.98 -0.63 8.98
C SER A 71 -17.07 -0.10 7.55
N ALA A 72 -18.00 0.82 7.28
CA ALA A 72 -18.16 1.45 5.97
C ALA A 72 -16.95 2.33 5.59
N ASN A 73 -16.42 3.12 6.53
CA ASN A 73 -15.23 3.94 6.28
C ASN A 73 -13.99 3.05 6.07
N ILE A 74 -13.85 1.98 6.86
CA ILE A 74 -12.74 1.03 6.74
C ILE A 74 -12.75 0.36 5.36
N GLU A 75 -13.91 -0.13 4.92
CA GLU A 75 -14.08 -0.77 3.62
C GLU A 75 -13.80 0.19 2.46
N TYR A 76 -14.34 1.42 2.52
CA TYR A 76 -14.12 2.44 1.51
C TYR A 76 -12.64 2.76 1.30
N HIS A 77 -11.90 3.04 2.38
CA HIS A 77 -10.47 3.37 2.28
C HIS A 77 -9.60 2.16 1.90
N PHE A 78 -10.02 0.94 2.31
CA PHE A 78 -9.41 -0.31 1.86
C PHE A 78 -9.49 -0.45 0.35
N ASP A 79 -10.70 -0.35 -0.21
CA ASP A 79 -10.92 -0.50 -1.64
C ASP A 79 -10.20 0.59 -2.43
N GLU A 80 -10.30 1.86 -2.01
CA GLU A 80 -9.63 2.96 -2.68
C GLU A 80 -8.11 2.72 -2.79
N ARG A 81 -7.48 2.23 -1.73
CA ARG A 81 -6.03 2.00 -1.71
C ARG A 81 -5.61 0.75 -2.45
N VAL A 82 -6.36 -0.34 -2.33
CA VAL A 82 -6.06 -1.59 -3.02
C VAL A 82 -6.33 -1.45 -4.52
N LEU A 83 -7.53 -0.99 -4.90
CA LEU A 83 -7.91 -0.79 -6.30
C LEU A 83 -7.04 0.27 -6.96
N GLY A 84 -6.78 1.40 -6.30
CA GLY A 84 -5.89 2.44 -6.84
C GLY A 84 -4.48 1.91 -7.12
N THR A 85 -3.96 1.05 -6.23
CA THR A 85 -2.65 0.42 -6.43
C THR A 85 -2.69 -0.60 -7.58
N LEU A 86 -3.74 -1.43 -7.67
CA LEU A 86 -3.91 -2.41 -8.74
C LEU A 86 -4.07 -1.75 -10.11
N LEU A 87 -4.84 -0.66 -10.19
CA LEU A 87 -5.00 0.14 -11.40
C LEU A 87 -3.66 0.77 -11.82
N GLY A 88 -2.92 1.35 -10.87
CA GLY A 88 -1.60 1.90 -11.15
C GLY A 88 -0.60 0.85 -11.66
N VAL A 89 -0.61 -0.36 -11.07
CA VAL A 89 0.21 -1.49 -11.53
C VAL A 89 -0.22 -1.96 -12.93
N SER A 90 -1.52 -2.05 -13.18
CA SER A 90 -2.08 -2.43 -14.48
C SER A 90 -1.69 -1.44 -15.57
N LEU A 91 -1.81 -0.13 -15.31
CA LEU A 91 -1.36 0.92 -16.23
C LEU A 91 0.14 0.83 -16.50
N ALA A 92 0.95 0.66 -15.45
CA ALA A 92 2.41 0.54 -15.60
C ALA A 92 2.80 -0.66 -16.46
N TYR A 93 2.08 -1.79 -16.34
CA TYR A 93 2.30 -2.96 -17.18
C TYR A 93 1.86 -2.71 -18.62
N PHE A 94 0.69 -2.09 -18.80
CA PHE A 94 0.17 -1.72 -20.12
C PHE A 94 1.17 -0.85 -20.89
N PHE A 95 1.60 0.28 -20.30
CA PHE A 95 2.58 1.16 -20.93
C PHE A 95 3.97 0.54 -21.04
N GLY A 96 4.39 -0.23 -20.04
CA GLY A 96 5.68 -0.93 -20.05
C GLY A 96 5.83 -1.95 -21.18
N ILE A 97 4.72 -2.49 -21.70
CA ILE A 97 4.70 -3.38 -22.88
C ILE A 97 4.41 -2.60 -24.16
N LEU A 98 3.47 -1.65 -24.14
CA LEU A 98 3.08 -0.89 -25.33
C LEU A 98 4.26 -0.09 -25.91
N ILE A 99 4.98 0.63 -25.05
CA ILE A 99 6.05 1.55 -25.43
C ILE A 99 7.20 0.84 -26.16
N PRO A 100 7.79 -0.25 -25.64
CA PRO A 100 8.86 -0.95 -26.36
C PRO A 100 8.39 -1.60 -27.67
N ASN A 101 7.13 -2.04 -27.78
CA ASN A 101 6.58 -2.58 -29.03
C ASN A 101 6.38 -1.52 -30.12
N ILE A 102 6.02 -0.29 -29.74
CA ILE A 102 5.92 0.82 -30.69
C ILE A 102 7.32 1.30 -31.10
N SER A 103 8.24 1.40 -30.14
CA SER A 103 9.62 1.80 -30.40
C SER A 103 10.39 0.81 -31.28
N SER A 104 10.18 -0.50 -31.12
CA SER A 104 10.79 -1.53 -31.96
C SER A 104 10.26 -1.52 -33.40
N ARG A 105 8.95 -1.23 -33.59
CA ARG A 105 8.36 -1.09 -34.93
C ARG A 105 8.87 0.13 -35.69
N ILE A 106 9.05 1.26 -35.01
CA ILE A 106 9.53 2.50 -35.64
C ILE A 106 11.00 2.39 -36.04
N ARG A 107 11.81 1.57 -35.35
CA ARG A 107 13.25 1.40 -35.63
C ARG A 107 13.56 0.40 -36.75
N GLN A 108 12.55 -0.36 -37.22
CA GLN A 108 12.69 -1.36 -38.29
C GLN A 108 12.05 -0.96 -39.62
N GLY A 109 11.37 0.20 -39.69
CA GLY A 109 10.88 0.81 -40.94
C GLY A 109 11.74 1.99 -41.33
#